data_AF-X8JCG3-F1
#
_entry.id   AF-X8JCG3-F1
#
_cell.length_a   1.000
_cell.length_b   1.000
_cell.length_c   1.000
_cell.angle_alpha   90.00
_cell.angle_beta   90.00
_cell.angle_gamma   90.00
#
_symmetry.space_group_name_H-M   'P 1'
#
loop_
_entity.id
_entity.type
_entity.pdbx_description
1 polymer ?
#
loop_
_entity_poly.entity_id
_entity_poly.type
_entity_poly.pdbx_seq_one_letter_code
_entity_poly.pdbx_strand_id
1 'polypeptide(L)' 'MSNYPSEPEFEQAVNEISSTLAPFLAKHPEYERALEVAKIPERVIQFRVTWEADDGTVRVNRVTVSSGVHG' A
#
# COMPACT_ATOMS: atom_id res chain seq x y z
N MET A 1 4.08 9.07 -17.53
CA MET A 1 3.81 7.66 -17.18
C MET A 1 4.62 7.34 -15.94
N SER A 2 3.96 7.33 -14.79
CA SER A 2 4.55 6.97 -13.51
C SER A 2 4.88 5.47 -13.51
N ASN A 3 6.15 5.14 -13.31
CA ASN A 3 6.67 3.77 -13.35
C ASN A 3 6.47 3.07 -12.00
N TYR A 4 5.21 2.85 -11.61
CA TYR A 4 4.87 2.06 -10.43
C TYR A 4 4.82 0.57 -10.81
N PRO A 5 5.37 -0.34 -9.98
CA PRO A 5 5.15 -1.77 -10.16
C PRO A 5 3.64 -2.04 -10.08
N SER A 6 3.15 -3.02 -10.86
CA SER A 6 1.77 -3.45 -10.72
C SER A 6 1.58 -4.15 -9.38
N GLU A 7 0.60 -3.68 -8.61
CA GLU A 7 0.26 -4.18 -7.28
C GLU A 7 -1.25 -4.51 -7.32
N PRO A 8 -1.64 -5.68 -7.83
CA PRO A 8 -3.04 -5.96 -8.15
C PRO A 8 -3.96 -5.90 -6.93
N GLU A 9 -3.49 -6.32 -5.76
CA GLU A 9 -4.25 -6.21 -4.50
C GLU A 9 -4.45 -4.76 -4.06
N PHE A 10 -3.43 -3.91 -4.25
CA PHE A 10 -3.53 -2.48 -3.96
C PHE A 10 -4.48 -1.78 -4.92
N GLU A 11 -4.32 -2.03 -6.23
CA GLU A 11 -5.19 -1.49 -7.28
C GLU A 11 -6.65 -1.91 -7.05
N GLN A 12 -6.89 -3.17 -6.68
CA GLN A 12 -8.24 -3.66 -6.33
C GLN A 12 -8.80 -2.91 -5.12
N ALA A 13 -8.05 -2.82 -4.02
CA ALA A 13 -8.51 -2.15 -2.80
C ALA A 13 -8.83 -0.66 -3.04
N VAL A 14 -7.97 0.04 -3.81
CA VAL A 14 -8.20 1.45 -4.17
C VAL A 14 -9.48 1.61 -4.99
N ASN A 15 -9.73 0.71 -5.94
CA ASN A 15 -10.95 0.75 -6.76
C ASN A 15 -12.21 0.47 -5.94
N GLU A 16 -12.17 -0.51 -5.04
CA GLU A 16 -13.29 -0.83 -4.15
C GLU A 16 -13.63 0.36 -3.24
N ILE A 17 -12.62 0.96 -2.60
CA ILE A 17 -12.78 2.15 -1.75
C ILE A 17 -13.31 3.35 -2.56
N SER A 18 -12.74 3.60 -3.75
CA SER A 18 -13.15 4.73 -4.59
C SER A 18 -14.60 4.59 -5.06
N SER A 19 -15.03 3.37 -5.40
CA SER A 19 -16.43 3.11 -5.80
C SER A 19 -17.41 3.32 -4.65
N THR A 20 -17.01 2.95 -3.42
CA THR A 20 -17.83 3.12 -2.21
C THR A 20 -17.92 4.59 -1.79
N LEU A 21 -16.83 5.36 -1.96
CA LEU A 21 -16.76 6.77 -1.61
C LEU A 21 -17.33 7.71 -2.69
N ALA A 22 -17.55 7.24 -3.92
CA ALA A 22 -18.08 8.04 -5.03
C ALA A 22 -19.30 8.93 -4.67
N PRO A 23 -20.37 8.45 -4.01
CA PRO A 23 -21.50 9.30 -3.63
C PRO A 23 -21.18 10.32 -2.52
N PHE A 24 -20.16 10.07 -1.71
CA PHE A 24 -19.68 11.01 -0.69
C PHE A 24 -18.81 12.10 -1.32
N LEU A 25 -17.88 11.73 -2.20
CA LEU A 25 -17.02 12.67 -2.94
C LEU A 25 -17.84 13.57 -3.86
N ALA A 26 -18.93 13.07 -4.44
CA ALA A 26 -19.86 13.89 -5.22
C ALA A 26 -20.51 15.02 -4.39
N LYS A 27 -20.66 14.83 -3.08
CA LYS A 27 -21.18 15.85 -2.15
C LYS A 27 -20.06 16.73 -1.55
N HIS A 28 -18.83 16.21 -1.53
CA HIS A 28 -17.67 16.83 -0.93
C HIS A 28 -16.44 16.75 -1.86
N PRO A 29 -16.43 17.53 -2.96
CA PRO A 29 -15.34 17.50 -3.95
C PRO A 29 -13.98 17.92 -3.36
N GLU A 30 -13.96 18.63 -2.23
CA GLU A 30 -12.75 19.01 -1.52
C GLU A 30 -11.88 17.82 -1.08
N TYR A 31 -12.47 16.64 -0.85
CA TYR A 31 -11.75 15.44 -0.44
C TYR A 31 -11.16 14.64 -1.61
N GLU A 32 -11.51 14.95 -2.85
CA GLU A 32 -10.96 14.25 -4.02
C GLU A 32 -9.42 14.39 -4.05
N ARG A 33 -8.93 15.59 -3.72
CA ARG A 33 -7.48 15.82 -3.62
C ARG A 33 -6.85 15.09 -2.42
N ALA A 34 -7.57 14.94 -1.31
CA ALA A 34 -7.09 14.19 -0.16
C ALA A 34 -6.96 12.70 -0.48
N LEU A 35 -7.91 12.14 -1.23
CA LEU A 35 -7.87 10.74 -1.66
C LEU A 35 -6.67 10.46 -2.59
N GLU A 36 -6.38 11.38 -3.53
CA GLU A 36 -5.21 11.25 -4.41
C GLU A 36 -3.88 11.27 -3.64
N VAL A 37 -3.78 12.06 -2.57
CA VAL A 37 -2.59 12.07 -1.70
C VAL A 37 -2.54 10.81 -0.84
N ALA A 38 -3.67 10.36 -0.30
CA ALA A 38 -3.75 9.18 0.57
C ALA A 38 -3.40 7.86 -0.14
N LYS A 39 -3.62 7.78 -1.46
CA LYS A 39 -3.19 6.63 -2.28
C LYS A 39 -1.66 6.47 -2.31
N ILE A 40 -0.90 7.53 -2.01
CA ILE A 40 0.56 7.49 -2.03
C ILE A 40 1.04 7.23 -0.59
N PRO A 41 1.72 6.10 -0.31
CA PRO A 41 2.21 5.83 1.03
C PRO A 41 3.28 6.85 1.43
N GLU A 42 3.19 7.39 2.65
CA GLU A 42 4.17 8.35 3.17
C GLU A 42 5.56 7.74 3.33
N ARG A 43 5.64 6.46 3.72
CA ARG A 43 6.89 5.73 3.90
C ARG A 43 6.71 4.24 3.67
N VAL A 44 7.62 3.68 2.87
CA VAL A 44 7.77 2.24 2.67
C VAL A 44 9.20 1.86 3.04
N ILE A 45 9.36 0.88 3.93
CA ILE A 45 10.66 0.36 4.35
C ILE A 45 10.75 -1.09 3.88
N GLN A 46 11.73 -1.37 3.02
CA GLN A 46 12.04 -2.72 2.56
C GLN A 46 13.40 -3.14 3.10
N PHE A 47 13.44 -4.27 3.79
CA PHE A 47 14.70 -4.79 4.34
C PHE A 47 14.78 -6.31 4.22
N ARG A 48 16.03 -6.78 4.25
CA ARG A 48 16.37 -8.20 4.20
C ARG A 48 16.42 -8.76 5.62
N VAL A 49 15.69 -9.84 5.85
CA VAL A 49 15.74 -10.61 7.09
C VAL A 49 16.49 -11.92 6.81
N THR A 50 17.65 -12.08 7.44
CA THR A 50 18.44 -13.33 7.42
C THR A 50 18.21 -14.09 8.71
N TRP A 51 17.89 -15.37 8.61
CA TRP A 51 17.64 -16.24 9.76
C TRP A 51 18.17 -17.65 9.49
N GLU A 52 18.48 -18.39 10.55
CA GLU A 52 18.98 -19.77 10.47
C GLU A 52 17.81 -20.73 10.67
N ALA A 53 17.67 -21.71 9.78
CA ALA A 53 16.68 -22.77 9.92
C ALA A 53 17.20 -23.88 10.84
N ASP A 54 16.30 -24.73 11.35
CA ASP A 54 16.63 -25.81 12.31
C ASP A 54 17.66 -26.82 11.76
N ASP A 55 17.83 -26.89 10.44
CA ASP A 55 18.82 -27.72 9.75
C ASP A 55 20.21 -27.05 9.60
N GLY A 56 20.40 -25.85 10.17
CA GLY A 56 21.62 -25.04 10.06
C GLY A 56 21.74 -24.23 8.77
N THR A 57 20.74 -24.26 7.89
CA THR A 57 20.77 -23.50 6.62
C THR A 57 20.37 -22.04 6.84
N VAL A 58 21.16 -21.09 6.33
CA VAL A 58 20.81 -19.67 6.34
C VAL A 58 19.77 -19.37 5.27
N ARG A 59 18.62 -18.83 5.69
CA ARG A 59 17.52 -18.37 4.85
C ARG A 59 17.45 -16.84 4.82
N VAL A 60 16.94 -16.32 3.69
CA VAL A 60 16.85 -14.89 3.43
C VAL A 60 15.44 -14.56 2.96
N ASN A 61 14.74 -13.70 3.71
CA ASN A 61 13.41 -13.19 3.35
C ASN A 61 13.47 -11.69 3.07
N ARG A 62 12.65 -11.23 2.12
CA ARG A 62 12.39 -9.81 1.92
C ARG A 62 11.13 -9.45 2.69
N VAL A 63 11.22 -8.46 3.58
CA VAL A 63 10.08 -7.94 4.32
C VAL A 63 9.84 -6.49 3.88
N THR A 64 8.59 -6.19 3.56
CA THR A 64 8.12 -4.83 3.27
C THR A 64 7.23 -4.38 4.42
N VAL A 65 7.57 -3.25 5.03
CA VAL A 65 6.74 -2.57 6.03
C VAL A 65 6.25 -1.26 5.41
N SER A 66 4.94 -1.14 5.20
CA SER A 66 4.30 0.12 4.81
C SER A 66 3.68 0.76 6.05
N SER A 67 3.98 2.05 6.27
CA SER A 67 3.31 2.84 7.30
C SER A 67 2.08 3.48 6.67
N GLY A 68 0.91 2.86 6.85
CA GLY A 68 -0.39 3.41 6.48
C GLY A 68 -1.29 3.48 7.72
N VAL A 69 -1.87 4.66 7.97
CA VAL A 69 -2.78 4.92 9.09
C VAL A 69 -3.96 3.93 9.01
N HIS A 70 -3.92 2.90 9.84
CA HIS A 70 -5.11 2.11 10.16
C HIS A 70 -5.88 2.92 11.19
N GLY A 71 -6.89 3.64 10.72
CA GLY A 71 -7.92 4.31 11.52
C GLY A 71 -9.27 3.70 11.23
#